data_AF-A0AAW0GDE1-F1
#
_entry.id   AF-A0AAW0GDE1-F1
#
_cell.length_a   1.000
_cell.length_b   1.000
_cell.length_c   1.000
_cell.angle_alpha   90.00
_cell.angle_beta   90.00
_cell.angle_gamma   90.00
#
_symmetry.space_group_name_H-M   'P 1'
#
loop_
_entity.id
_entity.type
_entity.pdbx_description
1 polymer ?
#
loop_
_entity_poly.entity_id
_entity_poly.type
_entity_poly.pdbx_seq_one_letter_code
_entity_poly.pdbx_strand_id
1 'polypeptide(L)'
;MTYSAMAADVLAFCKKHGFEEISLLGHSMGGKVAMTVALDPKLPSNLLKHLIVADIAPSRGAMSPEFQGYVEAMKKIEQSQVTSRQEAQKLLAPYESDPMTRAFLLTNLAPHHGHDPVKFRVPLDIIGDAIPEIGHFPYEPGERVWEGPTLFIKGTKSRFAYITILMCSC
;
A
#
# COMPACT_ATOMS: atom_id res chain seq x y z
N MET A 1 -7.20 9.81 1.30
CA MET A 1 -7.21 8.36 1.01
C MET A 1 -7.15 7.65 2.36
N THR A 2 -8.19 6.90 2.76
CA THR A 2 -8.24 6.18 4.05
C THR A 2 -8.39 4.68 3.80
N TYR A 3 -8.00 3.85 4.77
CA TYR A 3 -8.15 2.39 4.67
C TYR A 3 -9.62 1.96 4.55
N SER A 4 -10.52 2.63 5.27
CA SER A 4 -11.95 2.34 5.20
C SER A 4 -12.53 2.67 3.81
N ALA A 5 -12.10 3.76 3.17
CA ALA A 5 -12.49 4.08 1.80
C ALA A 5 -11.97 3.01 0.81
N MET A 6 -10.69 2.64 0.91
CA MET A 6 -10.10 1.61 0.06
C MET A 6 -10.75 0.22 0.26
N ALA A 7 -11.11 -0.13 1.50
CA ALA A 7 -11.83 -1.36 1.79
C ALA A 7 -13.24 -1.35 1.18
N ALA A 8 -13.95 -0.23 1.29
CA ALA A 8 -15.25 -0.05 0.65
C ALA A 8 -15.17 -0.19 -0.88
N ASP A 9 -14.11 0.31 -1.52
CA ASP A 9 -13.89 0.14 -2.96
C ASP A 9 -13.69 -1.34 -3.34
N VAL A 10 -12.93 -2.11 -2.53
CA VAL A 10 -12.76 -3.57 -2.74
C VAL A 10 -14.09 -4.31 -2.60
N LEU A 11 -14.88 -3.98 -1.57
CA LEU A 11 -16.21 -4.58 -1.37
C LEU A 11 -17.16 -4.23 -2.53
N ALA A 12 -17.16 -2.97 -2.97
CA ALA A 12 -17.96 -2.52 -4.10
C ALA A 12 -17.55 -3.23 -5.40
N PHE A 13 -16.26 -3.43 -5.62
CA PHE A 13 -15.74 -4.19 -6.75
C PHE A 13 -16.21 -5.65 -6.73
N CYS A 14 -16.08 -6.33 -5.58
CA CYS A 14 -16.55 -7.71 -5.44
C CYS A 14 -18.06 -7.83 -5.70
N LYS A 15 -18.85 -6.92 -5.14
CA LYS A 15 -20.30 -6.86 -5.36
C LYS A 15 -20.63 -6.63 -6.84
N LYS A 16 -19.96 -5.69 -7.50
CA LYS A 16 -20.18 -5.37 -8.91
C LYS A 16 -19.91 -6.56 -9.82
N HIS A 17 -18.93 -7.39 -9.48
CA HIS A 17 -18.53 -8.54 -10.27
C HIS A 17 -19.15 -9.87 -9.80
N GLY A 18 -20.01 -9.84 -8.77
CA GLY A 18 -20.68 -11.04 -8.25
C GLY A 18 -19.71 -12.06 -7.67
N PHE A 19 -18.61 -11.62 -7.06
CA PHE A 19 -17.67 -12.53 -6.40
C PHE A 19 -18.21 -13.02 -5.06
N GLU A 20 -17.93 -14.28 -4.78
CA GLU A 20 -18.24 -14.97 -3.54
C GLU A 20 -17.06 -15.90 -3.19
N GLU A 21 -16.90 -16.22 -1.91
CA GLU A 21 -15.87 -17.12 -1.38
C GLU A 21 -14.42 -16.84 -1.82
N ILE A 22 -14.05 -15.56 -1.89
CA ILE A 22 -12.72 -15.14 -2.36
C ILE A 22 -11.61 -15.40 -1.34
N SER A 23 -10.40 -15.59 -1.85
CA SER A 23 -9.15 -15.40 -1.11
C SER A 23 -8.63 -14.00 -1.37
N LEU A 24 -8.47 -13.19 -0.33
CA LEU A 24 -7.98 -11.82 -0.45
C LEU A 24 -6.53 -11.73 0.04
N LEU A 25 -5.62 -11.41 -0.89
CA LEU A 25 -4.22 -11.16 -0.58
C LEU A 25 -3.91 -9.67 -0.64
N GLY A 26 -3.31 -9.15 0.42
CA GLY A 26 -2.78 -7.79 0.47
C GLY A 26 -1.31 -7.77 0.87
N HIS A 27 -0.49 -7.03 0.11
CA HIS A 27 0.93 -6.81 0.41
C HIS A 27 1.17 -5.38 0.88
N SER A 28 2.04 -5.19 1.89
CA SER A 28 2.40 -3.88 2.44
C SER A 28 1.14 -3.06 2.77
N MET A 29 0.99 -1.84 2.27
CA MET A 29 -0.23 -1.04 2.43
C MET A 29 -1.52 -1.78 2.00
N GLY A 30 -1.45 -2.59 0.94
CA GLY A 30 -2.58 -3.43 0.51
C GLY A 30 -2.97 -4.49 1.54
N GLY A 31 -2.05 -4.94 2.38
CA GLY A 31 -2.34 -5.83 3.51
C GLY A 31 -3.21 -5.14 4.56
N LYS A 32 -2.95 -3.86 4.86
CA LYS A 32 -3.83 -3.06 5.73
C LYS A 32 -5.22 -2.85 5.12
N VAL A 33 -5.32 -2.69 3.80
CA VAL A 33 -6.62 -2.67 3.10
C VAL A 33 -7.33 -4.01 3.26
N ALA A 34 -6.67 -5.13 2.99
CA ALA A 34 -7.25 -6.47 3.11
C ALA A 34 -7.71 -6.79 4.55
N MET A 35 -6.90 -6.44 5.55
CA MET A 35 -7.29 -6.52 6.97
C MET A 35 -8.51 -5.64 7.27
N THR A 36 -8.57 -4.43 6.70
CA THR A 36 -9.72 -3.53 6.89
C THR A 36 -10.99 -4.10 6.24
N VAL A 37 -10.90 -4.74 5.08
CA VAL A 37 -12.01 -5.46 4.44
C VAL A 37 -12.52 -6.58 5.34
N ALA A 38 -11.61 -7.39 5.91
CA ALA A 38 -11.96 -8.50 6.79
C ALA A 38 -12.64 -8.05 8.09
N LEU A 39 -12.35 -6.83 8.55
CA LEU A 39 -12.91 -6.22 9.77
C LEU A 39 -14.09 -5.28 9.49
N ASP A 40 -14.47 -5.08 8.23
CA ASP A 40 -15.54 -4.16 7.86
C ASP A 40 -16.92 -4.74 8.26
N PRO A 41 -17.75 -4.00 9.02
CA PRO A 41 -19.07 -4.49 9.44
C PRO A 41 -20.04 -4.76 8.28
N LYS A 42 -19.75 -4.26 7.07
CA LYS A 42 -20.56 -4.46 5.86
C LYS A 42 -20.07 -5.65 5.02
N LEU A 43 -19.05 -6.37 5.46
CA LEU A 43 -18.56 -7.56 4.77
C LEU A 43 -19.67 -8.62 4.67
N PRO A 44 -20.08 -9.05 3.46
CA PRO A 44 -21.03 -10.15 3.31
C PRO A 44 -20.44 -11.46 3.84
N SER A 45 -21.23 -12.25 4.56
CA SER A 45 -20.77 -13.47 5.24
C SER A 45 -20.24 -14.54 4.29
N ASN A 46 -20.71 -14.56 3.03
CA ASN A 46 -20.25 -15.49 1.99
C ASN A 46 -19.10 -14.94 1.13
N LEU A 47 -18.63 -13.70 1.37
CA LEU A 47 -17.66 -13.08 0.46
C LEU A 47 -16.23 -13.54 0.73
N LEU A 48 -15.71 -13.40 1.95
CA LEU A 48 -14.29 -13.62 2.25
C LEU A 48 -14.06 -14.98 2.91
N LYS A 49 -13.26 -15.83 2.29
CA LYS A 49 -12.93 -17.18 2.79
C LYS A 49 -11.53 -17.28 3.39
N HIS A 50 -10.56 -16.61 2.78
CA HIS A 50 -9.17 -16.63 3.23
C HIS A 50 -8.57 -15.23 3.18
N LEU A 51 -7.91 -14.83 4.25
CA LEU A 51 -7.14 -13.58 4.31
C LEU A 51 -5.64 -13.89 4.25
N ILE A 52 -4.91 -13.27 3.34
CA ILE A 52 -3.46 -13.39 3.25
C ILE A 52 -2.84 -12.00 3.36
N VAL A 53 -1.99 -11.81 4.37
CA VAL A 53 -1.33 -10.53 4.64
C VAL A 53 0.17 -10.72 4.48
N ALA A 54 0.77 -9.99 3.54
CA ALA A 54 2.19 -10.08 3.24
C ALA A 54 2.93 -8.79 3.65
N ASP A 55 3.92 -8.98 4.52
CA ASP A 55 4.94 -8.02 4.93
C ASP A 55 4.41 -6.70 5.51
N ILE A 56 3.35 -6.77 6.31
CA ILE A 56 2.79 -5.62 7.04
C ILE A 56 2.09 -6.07 8.32
N ALA A 57 2.01 -5.18 9.30
CA ALA A 57 1.15 -5.31 10.48
C ALA A 57 0.07 -4.21 10.50
N PRO A 58 -1.06 -4.38 11.21
CA PRO A 58 -2.07 -3.33 11.41
C PRO A 58 -1.58 -2.27 12.43
N SER A 59 -0.31 -1.88 12.36
CA SER A 59 0.28 -0.89 13.24
C SER A 59 -0.21 0.51 12.90
N ARG A 60 -0.32 1.34 13.94
CA ARG A 60 -0.68 2.75 13.86
C ARG A 60 0.55 3.57 14.21
N GLY A 61 0.96 4.48 13.33
CA GLY A 61 2.12 5.32 13.58
C GLY A 61 2.43 6.24 12.41
N ALA A 62 3.43 7.10 12.58
CA ALA A 62 3.92 7.90 11.47
C ALA A 62 4.51 7.00 10.38
N MET A 63 4.24 7.35 9.12
CA MET A 63 4.90 6.69 8.00
C MET A 63 6.40 7.04 8.02
N SER A 64 7.24 6.13 7.52
CA SER A 64 8.68 6.27 7.63
C SER A 64 9.19 7.53 6.90
N PRO A 65 10.20 8.25 7.43
CA PRO A 65 10.75 9.43 6.78
C PRO A 65 11.23 9.17 5.35
N GLU A 66 11.73 7.95 5.09
CA GLU A 66 12.17 7.53 3.76
C GLU A 66 11.01 7.55 2.76
N PHE A 67 9.84 7.02 3.13
CA PHE A 67 8.67 7.04 2.26
C PHE A 67 8.21 8.47 1.95
N GLN A 68 8.23 9.36 2.95
CA GLN A 68 7.91 10.77 2.76
C GLN A 68 8.89 11.43 1.78
N GLY A 69 10.19 11.19 1.97
CA GLY A 69 11.25 11.67 1.09
C GLY A 69 11.11 11.16 -0.34
N TYR A 70 10.65 9.93 -0.55
CA TYR A 70 10.39 9.42 -1.92
C TYR A 70 9.25 10.18 -2.60
N VAL A 71 8.14 10.45 -1.90
CA VAL A 71 7.03 11.22 -2.47
C VAL A 71 7.48 12.64 -2.82
N GLU A 72 8.25 13.30 -1.95
CA GLU A 72 8.85 14.61 -2.22
C GLU A 72 9.77 14.58 -3.45
N ALA A 73 10.63 13.58 -3.55
CA ALA A 73 11.54 13.41 -4.68
C ALA A 73 10.77 13.20 -5.99
N MET A 74 9.71 12.39 -5.96
CA MET A 74 8.85 12.15 -7.13
C MET A 74 8.12 13.44 -7.56
N LYS A 75 7.61 14.24 -6.61
CA LYS A 75 7.03 15.56 -6.92
C LYS A 75 8.06 16.50 -7.54
N LYS A 76 9.29 16.51 -7.01
CA LYS A 76 10.40 17.31 -7.55
C LYS A 76 10.78 16.89 -8.97
N ILE A 77 10.74 15.59 -9.29
CA ILE A 77 10.97 15.08 -10.64
C ILE A 77 9.95 15.67 -11.61
N GLU A 78 8.65 15.63 -11.28
CA GLU A 78 7.61 16.22 -12.14
C GLU A 78 7.78 17.74 -12.28
N GLN A 79 8.07 18.45 -11.19
CA GLN A 79 8.30 19.90 -11.21
C GLN A 79 9.54 20.32 -12.01
N SER A 80 10.55 19.45 -12.09
CA SER A 80 11.78 19.69 -12.86
C SER A 80 11.58 19.52 -14.37
N GLN A 81 10.41 19.05 -14.81
CA GLN A 81 10.05 18.87 -16.22
C GLN A 81 11.06 18.03 -17.02
N VAL A 82 11.71 17.07 -16.36
CA VAL A 82 12.69 16.19 -17.01
C VAL A 82 12.01 15.31 -18.05
N THR A 83 12.71 15.00 -19.13
CA THR A 83 12.13 14.26 -20.27
C THR A 83 12.62 12.82 -20.33
N SER A 84 13.54 12.42 -19.46
CA SER A 84 14.11 11.07 -19.47
C SER A 84 14.10 10.39 -18.09
N ARG A 85 13.99 9.06 -18.12
CA ARG A 85 14.15 8.22 -16.91
C ARG A 85 15.54 8.37 -16.28
N GLN A 86 16.57 8.63 -17.08
CA GLN A 86 17.93 8.82 -16.59
C GLN A 86 18.08 10.11 -15.77
N GLU A 87 17.46 11.21 -16.21
CA GLU A 87 17.42 12.45 -15.44
C GLU A 87 16.60 12.30 -14.16
N ALA A 88 15.43 11.65 -14.23
CA ALA A 88 14.64 11.33 -13.05
C ALA A 88 15.43 10.51 -12.02
N GLN A 89 16.24 9.53 -12.47
CA GLN A 89 17.11 8.74 -11.60
C GLN A 89 18.20 9.58 -10.92
N LYS A 90 18.76 10.59 -11.60
CA LYS A 90 19.73 11.53 -11.00
C LYS A 90 19.08 12.37 -9.91
N LEU A 91 17.84 12.83 -10.12
CA LEU A 91 17.08 13.60 -9.13
C LEU A 91 16.68 12.77 -7.91
N LEU A 92 16.50 11.45 -8.08
CA LEU A 92 16.16 10.53 -7.01
C LEU A 92 17.38 10.07 -6.18
N ALA A 93 18.60 10.16 -6.73
CA ALA A 93 19.83 9.68 -6.10
C ALA A 93 20.16 10.30 -4.72
N PRO A 94 19.86 11.58 -4.44
CA PRO A 94 20.03 12.15 -3.10
C PRO A 94 19.07 11.57 -2.04
N TYR A 95 17.96 10.97 -2.45
CA TYR A 95 16.90 10.47 -1.56
C TYR A 95 16.99 8.95 -1.35
N GLU A 96 17.53 8.21 -2.31
CA GLU A 96 17.73 6.77 -2.22
C GLU A 96 19.08 6.40 -2.83
N SER A 97 19.93 5.73 -2.05
CA SER A 97 21.28 5.33 -2.45
C SER A 97 21.31 4.00 -3.20
N ASP A 98 20.35 3.10 -2.96
CA ASP A 98 20.21 1.83 -3.66
C ASP A 98 19.66 2.01 -5.10
N PRO A 99 20.46 1.68 -6.14
CA PRO A 99 20.00 1.77 -7.53
C PRO A 99 18.77 0.92 -7.83
N MET A 100 18.62 -0.23 -7.16
CA MET A 100 17.50 -1.14 -7.41
C MET A 100 16.18 -0.55 -6.90
N THR A 101 16.19 0.01 -5.70
CA THR A 101 15.03 0.73 -5.13
C THR A 101 14.67 1.96 -5.98
N ARG A 102 15.66 2.73 -6.46
CA ARG A 102 15.39 3.82 -7.42
C ARG A 102 14.74 3.31 -8.70
N ALA A 103 15.26 2.25 -9.28
CA ALA A 103 14.70 1.66 -10.50
C ALA A 103 13.25 1.19 -10.28
N PHE A 104 12.96 0.59 -9.12
CA PHE A 104 11.63 0.18 -8.71
C PHE A 104 10.67 1.37 -8.59
N LEU A 105 11.05 2.45 -7.88
CA LEU A 105 10.20 3.65 -7.75
C LEU A 105 9.85 4.24 -9.14
N LEU A 106 10.81 4.27 -10.05
CA LEU A 106 10.62 4.79 -11.42
C LEU A 106 9.80 3.86 -12.33
N THR A 107 9.39 2.65 -11.90
CA THR A 107 8.43 1.84 -12.67
C THR A 107 7.06 2.52 -12.79
N ASN A 108 6.74 3.42 -11.86
CA ASN A 108 5.52 4.21 -11.90
C ASN A 108 5.56 5.38 -12.90
N LEU A 109 6.70 5.68 -13.54
CA LEU A 109 6.74 6.67 -14.62
C LEU A 109 5.87 6.19 -15.79
N ALA A 110 4.96 7.05 -16.21
CA ALA A 110 4.16 6.84 -17.41
C ALA A 110 5.08 6.75 -18.64
N PRO A 111 4.69 6.01 -19.69
CA PRO A 111 5.39 6.05 -20.96
C PRO A 111 5.38 7.51 -21.44
N HIS A 112 6.55 8.00 -21.83
CA HIS A 112 6.69 9.33 -22.44
C HIS A 112 6.79 9.15 -23.95
N HIS A 113 6.20 10.08 -24.70
CA HIS A 113 6.26 10.11 -26.15
C HIS A 113 6.84 11.46 -26.57
N GLY A 114 7.88 11.44 -27.41
CA GLY A 114 8.54 12.66 -27.88
C GLY A 114 9.30 13.39 -26.76
N HIS A 115 9.09 14.71 -26.67
CA HIS A 115 9.82 15.60 -25.76
C HIS A 115 9.00 16.04 -24.53
N ASP A 116 7.85 15.40 -24.28
CA ASP A 116 7.02 15.75 -23.14
C ASP A 116 7.70 15.36 -21.81
N PRO A 117 7.56 16.20 -20.77
CA PRO A 117 8.01 15.88 -19.43
C PRO A 117 7.43 14.57 -18.91
N VAL A 118 8.25 13.79 -18.21
CA VAL A 118 7.80 12.56 -17.57
C VAL A 118 6.82 12.87 -16.44
N LYS A 119 5.82 12.02 -16.28
CA LYS A 119 4.86 12.06 -15.17
C LYS A 119 4.72 10.68 -14.55
N PHE A 120 4.40 10.63 -13.27
CA PHE A 120 4.05 9.40 -12.59
C PHE A 120 2.59 9.04 -12.86
N ARG A 121 2.30 7.75 -12.98
CA ARG A 121 0.93 7.23 -13.15
C ARG A 121 0.05 7.46 -11.90
N VAL A 122 0.70 7.63 -10.75
CA VAL A 122 0.04 7.77 -9.46
C VAL A 122 -0.14 9.25 -9.11
N PRO A 123 -1.26 9.64 -8.48
CA PRO A 123 -1.51 11.03 -8.10
C PRO A 123 -0.66 11.41 -6.88
N LEU A 124 0.52 11.98 -7.13
CA LEU A 124 1.51 12.27 -6.07
C LEU A 124 1.00 13.26 -5.03
N ASP A 125 0.15 14.22 -5.41
CA ASP A 125 -0.43 15.16 -4.46
C ASP A 125 -1.37 14.48 -3.48
N ILE A 126 -2.29 13.65 -3.99
CA ILE A 126 -3.21 12.87 -3.16
C ILE A 126 -2.44 11.91 -2.24
N ILE A 127 -1.39 11.27 -2.75
CA ILE A 127 -0.56 10.37 -1.94
C ILE A 127 0.18 11.15 -0.86
N GLY A 128 0.79 12.28 -1.21
CA GLY A 128 1.50 13.15 -0.26
C GLY A 128 0.60 13.61 0.88
N ASP A 129 -0.60 14.07 0.56
CA ASP A 129 -1.58 14.54 1.54
C ASP A 129 -2.11 13.39 2.42
N ALA A 130 -2.10 12.16 1.91
CA ALA A 130 -2.57 10.98 2.61
C ALA A 130 -1.49 10.27 3.45
N ILE A 131 -0.23 10.71 3.44
CA ILE A 131 0.87 10.09 4.21
C ILE A 131 0.50 9.83 5.68
N PRO A 132 -0.10 10.78 6.42
CA PRO A 132 -0.50 10.53 7.81
C PRO A 132 -1.49 9.36 7.95
N GLU A 133 -2.46 9.28 7.04
CA GLU A 133 -3.47 8.22 7.02
C GLU A 133 -2.87 6.85 6.64
N ILE A 134 -1.91 6.82 5.71
CA ILE A 134 -1.22 5.60 5.29
C ILE A 134 -0.41 4.98 6.45
N GLY A 135 0.14 5.80 7.33
CA GLY A 135 0.80 5.32 8.56
C GLY A 135 -0.18 4.70 9.57
N HIS A 136 -1.47 5.02 9.46
CA HIS A 136 -2.48 4.65 10.44
C HIS A 136 -3.09 3.25 10.21
N PHE A 137 -4.07 2.90 11.04
CA PHE A 137 -4.98 1.76 10.87
C PHE A 137 -6.32 2.15 11.51
N PRO A 138 -7.47 1.85 10.88
CA PRO A 138 -8.74 2.48 11.23
C PRO A 138 -9.38 1.93 12.52
N TYR A 139 -8.88 0.83 13.05
CA TYR A 139 -9.42 0.17 14.23
C TYR A 139 -8.38 0.11 15.36
N GLU A 140 -8.85 0.25 16.60
CA GLU A 140 -8.02 -0.01 17.78
C GLU A 140 -7.77 -1.52 17.94
N PRO A 141 -6.66 -1.93 18.58
CA PRO A 141 -6.44 -3.33 18.93
C PRO A 141 -7.62 -3.91 19.74
N GLY A 142 -8.20 -4.99 19.26
CA GLY A 142 -9.35 -5.67 19.90
C GLY A 142 -10.71 -5.02 19.63
N GLU A 143 -10.79 -3.90 18.89
CA GLU A 143 -12.06 -3.27 18.56
C GLU A 143 -12.93 -4.13 17.61
N ARG A 144 -12.27 -4.86 16.72
CA ARG A 144 -12.88 -5.76 15.72
C ARG A 144 -12.03 -7.01 15.61
N VAL A 145 -12.69 -8.14 15.33
CA VAL A 145 -12.05 -9.44 15.19
C VAL A 145 -12.55 -10.09 13.91
N TRP A 146 -11.61 -10.65 13.14
CA TRP A 146 -11.90 -11.56 12.04
C TRP A 146 -11.50 -12.96 12.50
N GLU A 147 -12.47 -13.89 12.48
CA GLU A 147 -12.27 -15.27 12.96
C GLU A 147 -11.96 -16.25 11.82
N GLY A 148 -11.99 -15.80 10.56
CA GLY A 148 -11.74 -16.67 9.43
C GLY A 148 -10.25 -16.99 9.22
N PRO A 149 -9.95 -18.02 8.41
CA PRO A 149 -8.58 -18.45 8.15
C PRO A 149 -7.70 -17.31 7.64
N THR A 150 -6.57 -17.10 8.31
CA THR A 150 -5.64 -16.01 8.00
C THR A 150 -4.20 -16.49 7.95
N LEU A 151 -3.49 -16.16 6.88
CA LEU A 151 -2.06 -16.40 6.71
C LEU A 151 -1.29 -15.07 6.73
N PHE A 152 -0.34 -14.94 7.65
CA PHE A 152 0.64 -13.86 7.63
C PHE A 152 1.97 -14.34 7.06
N ILE A 153 2.50 -13.61 6.09
CA ILE A 153 3.81 -13.84 5.48
C ILE A 153 4.71 -12.66 5.83
N LYS A 154 5.89 -12.92 6.36
CA LYS A 154 6.88 -11.88 6.72
C LYS A 154 8.21 -12.15 6.03
N GLY A 155 8.79 -11.11 5.44
CA GLY A 155 10.16 -11.14 4.96
C GLY A 155 11.15 -11.26 6.12
N THR A 156 12.15 -12.13 6.00
CA THR A 156 13.13 -12.42 7.07
C THR A 156 13.90 -11.18 7.55
N LYS A 157 14.05 -10.17 6.69
CA LYS A 157 14.72 -8.88 6.99
C LYS A 157 13.74 -7.70 7.14
N SER A 158 12.43 -7.95 7.19
CA SER A 158 11.44 -6.88 7.20
C SER A 158 11.27 -6.25 8.57
N ARG A 159 11.32 -4.91 8.59
CA ARG A 159 10.99 -4.07 9.75
C ARG A 159 9.50 -3.69 9.81
N PHE A 160 8.72 -4.02 8.78
CA PHE A 160 7.32 -3.60 8.66
C PHE A 160 6.32 -4.50 9.38
N ALA A 161 6.73 -5.73 9.72
CA ALA A 161 5.90 -6.71 10.40
C ALA A 161 6.58 -7.18 11.71
N TYR A 162 6.12 -6.66 12.85
CA TYR A 162 6.38 -7.27 14.16
C TYR A 162 5.21 -8.21 14.45
N ILE A 163 5.25 -9.42 13.87
CA ILE A 163 4.22 -10.43 14.13
C ILE A 163 4.57 -11.06 15.48
N THR A 164 3.89 -10.65 16.54
CA THR A 164 3.68 -11.56 17.68
C THR A 164 2.67 -12.58 17.19
N ILE A 165 3.15 -13.75 16.78
CA ILE A 165 2.30 -14.84 16.31
C ILE A 165 1.48 -15.32 17.51
N LEU A 166 0.25 -14.81 17.67
CA LEU A 166 -0.79 -15.57 18.37
C LEU A 166 -1.33 -16.56 17.34
N MET A 167 -0.74 -17.77 17.32
CA MET A 167 -1.38 -18.89 16.63
C MET A 167 -2.68 -19.18 17.39
N CYS A 168 -3.79 -18.58 16.96
CA CYS A 168 -5.10 -19.19 17.16
C CYS A 168 -5.32 -20.11 15.96
N SER A 169 -4.69 -21.28 16.04
CA SER A 169 -5.19 -22.46 15.34
C SER A 169 -6.30 -23.04 16.21
N CYS A 170 -7.55 -22.99 15.74
CA CYS A 170 -8.54 -23.99 16.12
C CYS A 170 -8.57 -25.04 15.01
#